data_AF-A0AAT9GRY3-F1
#
_entry.id   AF-A0AAT9GRY3-F1
#
_cell.length_a   1.000
_cell.length_b   1.000
_cell.length_c   1.000
_cell.angle_alpha   90.00
_cell.angle_beta   90.00
_cell.angle_gamma   90.00
#
_symmetry.space_group_name_H-M   'P 1'
#
loop_
_entity.id
_entity.type
_entity.pdbx_description
1 polymer ?
#
loop_
_entity_poly.entity_id
_entity_poly.type
_entity_poly.pdbx_seq_one_letter_code
_entity_poly.pdbx_strand_id
1 'polypeptide(L)'
;MIKMAFTVTDTALLIVVAIILIFGASKLPDIFRNLGRATGEFKKGQLEAQMELAQLQQMQQPQQQQAREKELQSKIDELQKQLEELKKQQQSQNK
;
A
#
# COMPACT_ATOMS: atom_id res chain seq x y z
N MET A 1 -25.70 -40.89 25.82
CA MET A 1 -26.83 -40.37 25.02
C MET A 1 -26.79 -38.85 24.86
N ILE A 2 -26.65 -38.07 25.95
CA ILE A 2 -26.63 -36.59 25.92
C ILE A 2 -25.53 -36.00 25.01
N LYS A 3 -24.35 -36.62 24.96
CA LYS A 3 -23.19 -36.15 24.18
C LYS A 3 -23.40 -36.21 22.64
N MET A 4 -24.40 -36.96 22.17
CA MET A 4 -24.73 -37.08 20.74
C MET A 4 -25.84 -36.11 20.31
N ALA A 5 -26.59 -35.56 21.26
CA ALA A 5 -27.68 -34.60 21.03
C ALA A 5 -27.21 -33.15 21.09
N PHE A 6 -25.98 -32.89 21.55
CA PHE A 6 -25.44 -31.54 21.71
C PHE A 6 -24.22 -31.39 20.80
N THR A 7 -24.45 -30.94 19.57
CA THR A 7 -23.39 -30.68 18.60
C THR A 7 -22.77 -29.30 18.83
N VAL A 8 -21.64 -29.04 18.16
CA VAL A 8 -20.98 -27.73 18.20
C VAL A 8 -21.94 -26.63 17.73
N THR A 9 -22.81 -26.93 16.75
CA THR A 9 -23.83 -26.01 16.25
C THR A 9 -24.88 -25.67 17.31
N ASP A 10 -25.38 -26.67 18.04
CA ASP A 10 -26.36 -26.46 19.12
C ASP A 10 -25.76 -25.61 20.25
N THR A 11 -24.49 -25.86 20.57
CA THR A 11 -23.75 -25.10 21.59
C THR A 11 -23.57 -23.64 21.15
N ALA A 12 -23.18 -23.41 19.88
CA ALA A 12 -23.00 -22.07 19.34
C ALA A 12 -24.30 -21.27 19.36
N LEU A 13 -25.43 -21.90 19.02
CA LEU A 13 -26.75 -21.26 19.08
C LEU A 13 -27.11 -20.85 20.51
N LEU A 14 -26.90 -21.73 21.49
CA LEU A 14 -27.18 -21.43 22.89
C LEU A 14 -26.31 -20.30 23.44
N ILE A 15 -25.03 -20.23 23.03
CA ILE A 15 -24.14 -19.12 23.39
C ILE A 15 -24.66 -17.80 22.80
N VAL A 16 -25.05 -17.78 21.53
CA VAL A 16 -25.61 -16.58 20.88
C VAL A 16 -26.88 -16.12 21.58
N VAL A 17 -27.79 -17.05 21.90
CA VAL A 17 -29.02 -16.74 22.65
C VAL A 17 -28.69 -16.20 24.04
N ALA A 18 -27.75 -16.81 24.77
CA ALA A 18 -27.34 -16.32 26.09
C ALA A 18 -26.77 -14.90 26.03
N ILE A 19 -25.94 -14.58 25.04
CA ILE A 19 -25.41 -13.23 24.80
C ILE A 19 -26.56 -12.26 24.51
N ILE A 20 -27.53 -12.63 23.65
CA ILE A 20 -28.69 -11.79 23.34
C ILE A 20 -29.56 -11.54 24.58
N LEU A 21 -29.69 -12.51 25.49
CA LEU A 21 -30.44 -12.33 26.73
C LEU A 21 -29.75 -11.37 27.71
N ILE A 22 -28.43 -11.43 27.82
CA ILE A 22 -27.64 -10.56 28.71
C ILE A 22 -27.60 -9.12 28.18
N PHE A 23 -27.32 -8.96 26.88
CA PHE A 23 -27.12 -7.64 26.27
C PHE A 23 -28.41 -7.04 25.70
N GLY A 24 -29.43 -7.88 25.44
CA GLY A 24 -30.65 -7.50 24.75
C GLY A 24 -30.51 -7.52 23.23
N ALA A 25 -31.56 -7.95 22.53
CA ALA A 25 -31.59 -7.98 21.06
C ALA A 25 -31.44 -6.59 20.41
N SER A 26 -31.73 -5.52 21.16
CA SER A 26 -31.60 -4.13 20.70
C SER A 26 -30.14 -3.68 20.50
N LYS A 27 -29.16 -4.34 21.15
CA LYS A 27 -27.74 -3.97 21.02
C LYS A 27 -27.08 -4.48 19.74
N LEU A 28 -27.58 -5.58 19.19
CA LEU A 28 -27.07 -6.12 17.91
C LEU A 28 -27.20 -5.08 16.77
N PRO A 29 -28.38 -4.48 16.50
CA PRO A 29 -28.52 -3.42 15.49
C PRO A 29 -27.58 -2.23 15.70
N ASP A 30 -27.39 -1.79 16.94
CA ASP A 30 -26.53 -0.65 17.26
C ASP A 30 -25.05 -0.96 17.01
N ILE A 31 -24.57 -2.15 17.38
CA ILE A 31 -23.20 -2.58 17.11
C ILE A 31 -22.95 -2.65 15.61
N PHE A 32 -23.85 -3.28 14.83
CA PHE A 32 -23.70 -3.35 13.38
C PHE A 32 -23.74 -1.97 12.73
N ARG A 33 -24.61 -1.08 13.19
CA ARG A 33 -24.71 0.29 12.67
C ARG A 33 -23.45 1.10 12.95
N ASN A 34 -22.91 1.00 14.18
CA ASN A 34 -21.70 1.70 14.57
C ASN A 34 -20.46 1.12 13.87
N LEU A 35 -20.36 -0.21 13.80
CA LEU A 35 -19.28 -0.90 13.09
C LEU A 35 -19.33 -0.62 11.58
N GLY A 36 -20.52 -0.60 10.98
CA GLY A 36 -20.71 -0.26 9.58
C GLY A 36 -20.32 1.18 9.27
N ARG A 37 -20.67 2.13 10.15
CA ARG A 37 -20.21 3.53 10.05
C ARG A 37 -18.70 3.64 10.18
N ALA A 38 -18.11 3.03 11.21
CA ALA A 38 -16.67 3.05 11.45
C ALA A 38 -15.89 2.45 10.26
N THR A 39 -16.35 1.32 9.73
CA THR A 39 -15.76 0.67 8.55
C THR A 39 -15.90 1.53 7.30
N GLY A 40 -17.05 2.18 7.12
CA GLY A 40 -17.32 3.10 6.01
C GLY A 40 -16.38 4.31 6.02
N GLU A 41 -16.27 5.00 7.16
CA GLU A 41 -15.37 6.15 7.31
C GLU A 41 -13.90 5.74 7.23
N PHE A 42 -13.53 4.58 7.78
CA PHE A 42 -12.18 4.04 7.63
C PHE A 42 -11.82 3.77 6.16
N LYS A 43 -12.74 3.19 5.38
CA LYS A 43 -12.52 2.92 3.96
C LYS A 43 -12.40 4.22 3.15
N LYS A 44 -13.19 5.25 3.48
CA LYS A 44 -13.06 6.58 2.87
C LYS A 44 -11.69 7.21 3.18
N GLY A 45 -11.30 7.21 4.46
CA GLY A 45 -10.00 7.73 4.88
C GLY A 45 -8.83 6.98 4.23
N GLN A 46 -8.93 5.65 4.06
CA GLN A 46 -7.93 4.89 3.30
C GLN A 46 -7.87 5.29 1.83
N LEU A 47 -9.00 5.58 1.18
CA LEU A 47 -9.01 6.00 -0.21
C LEU A 47 -8.40 7.39 -0.36
N GLU A 48 -8.77 8.34 0.50
CA GLU A 48 -8.21 9.68 0.55
C GLU A 48 -6.69 9.66 0.77
N ALA A 49 -6.22 8.88 1.74
CA ALA A 49 -4.79 8.71 2.00
C ALA A 49 -4.05 8.11 0.79
N GLN A 50 -4.63 7.12 0.10
CA GLN A 50 -4.04 6.56 -1.11
C GLN A 50 -3.95 7.59 -2.25
N MET A 51 -4.99 8.39 -2.44
CA MET A 51 -4.99 9.46 -3.43
C MET A 51 -3.93 10.53 -3.11
N GLU A 52 -3.83 10.95 -1.85
CA GLU A 52 -2.82 11.91 -1.40
C GLU A 52 -1.40 11.37 -1.60
N LEU A 53 -1.14 10.12 -1.24
CA LEU A 53 0.14 9.46 -1.49
C LEU A 53 0.47 9.37 -2.98
N ALA A 54 -0.51 9.00 -3.81
CA ALA A 54 -0.33 8.96 -5.26
C ALA A 54 -0.01 10.35 -5.83
N GLN A 55 -0.69 11.39 -5.34
CA GLN A 55 -0.46 12.77 -5.76
C GLN A 55 0.92 13.27 -5.33
N LEU A 56 1.36 12.97 -4.10
CA LEU A 56 2.71 13.26 -3.61
C LEU A 56 3.78 12.57 -4.45
N GLN A 57 3.59 11.29 -4.81
CA GLN A 57 4.50 10.57 -5.69
C GLN A 57 4.55 11.21 -7.08
N GLN A 58 3.41 11.63 -7.63
CA GLN A 58 3.33 12.29 -8.94
C GLN A 58 4.03 13.66 -8.93
N MET A 59 3.94 14.41 -7.82
CA MET A 59 4.63 15.70 -7.67
C MET A 59 6.16 15.55 -7.51
N GLN A 60 6.62 14.44 -6.92
CA GLN A 60 8.06 14.17 -6.75
C GLN A 60 8.74 13.62 -8.02
N GLN A 61 7.99 12.95 -8.90
CA GLN A 61 8.51 12.40 -10.16
C GLN A 61 9.19 13.43 -11.08
N PRO A 62 8.60 14.59 -11.40
CA PRO A 62 9.24 15.55 -12.31
C PRO A 62 10.56 16.12 -11.78
N GLN A 63 10.70 16.30 -10.45
CA GLN A 63 11.96 16.74 -9.85
C GLN A 63 13.03 15.65 -9.86
N GLN A 64 12.67 14.39 -9.59
CA GLN A 64 13.62 13.27 -9.66
C GLN A 64 14.01 12.92 -11.10
N GLN A 65 13.09 13.04 -12.06
CA GLN A 65 13.39 12.84 -13.48
C GLN A 65 14.35 13.90 -14.00
N GLN A 66 14.11 15.19 -13.73
CA GLN A 66 15.06 16.24 -14.15
C GLN A 66 16.44 16.07 -13.52
N ALA A 67 16.53 15.68 -12.25
CA ALA A 67 17.81 15.42 -11.59
C ALA A 67 18.55 14.24 -12.24
N ARG A 68 17.84 13.14 -12.52
CA ARG A 68 18.41 11.97 -13.23
C ARG A 68 18.80 12.28 -14.67
N GLU A 69 18.01 13.07 -15.39
CA GLU A 69 18.31 13.47 -16.77
C GLU A 69 19.59 14.31 -16.83
N LYS A 70 19.74 15.29 -15.92
CA LYS A 70 20.98 16.07 -15.80
C LYS A 70 22.19 15.21 -15.45
N GLU A 71 22.04 14.27 -14.51
CA GLU A 71 23.12 13.33 -14.14
C GLU A 71 23.51 12.45 -15.34
N LEU A 72 22.52 11.95 -16.09
CA LEU A 72 22.76 11.12 -17.27
C LEU A 72 23.47 11.89 -18.38
N GLN A 73 23.08 13.15 -18.62
CA GLN A 73 23.76 14.05 -19.56
C GLN A 73 25.21 14.28 -19.16
N SER A 74 25.50 14.57 -17.88
CA SER A 74 26.90 14.74 -17.43
C SER A 74 27.75 13.49 -17.65
N LYS A 75 27.18 12.29 -17.45
CA LYS A 75 27.89 11.02 -17.71
C LYS A 75 28.14 10.78 -19.19
N ILE A 76 27.19 11.15 -20.05
CA ILE A 76 27.37 11.06 -21.51
C ILE A 76 28.51 11.97 -21.96
N ASP A 77 28.54 13.23 -21.50
CA ASP A 77 29.60 14.18 -21.83
C ASP A 77 30.97 13.69 -21.35
N GLU A 78 31.04 13.13 -20.14
CA GLU A 78 32.28 12.58 -19.59
C GLU A 78 32.78 11.36 -20.37
N LEU A 79 31.88 10.43 -20.72
CA LEU A 79 32.21 9.26 -21.54
C LEU A 79 32.69 9.66 -22.94
N GLN A 80 32.08 10.66 -23.57
CA GLN A 80 32.54 11.19 -24.85
C GLN A 80 33.97 11.73 -24.75
N LYS A 81 34.29 12.45 -23.67
CA LYS A 81 35.64 12.94 -23.38
C LYS A 81 36.66 11.80 -23.24
N GLN A 82 36.30 10.75 -22.51
CA GLN A 82 37.15 9.57 -22.33
C GLN A 82 37.42 8.87 -23.66
N LEU A 83 36.39 8.67 -24.49
CA LEU A 83 36.54 8.07 -25.82
C LEU A 83 37.46 8.89 -26.72
N GLU A 84 37.37 10.22 -26.65
CA GLU A 84 38.24 11.08 -27.44
C GLU A 84 39.70 11.05 -26.96
N GLU A 85 39.95 10.99 -25.65
CA GLU A 85 41.28 10.78 -25.09
C GLU A 85 41.87 9.43 -25.48
N LEU A 86 41.11 8.35 -25.36
CA LEU A 86 41.50 7.00 -25.78
C LEU A 86 41.85 6.95 -27.28
N LYS A 87 41.04 7.62 -28.11
CA LYS A 87 41.29 7.70 -29.56
C LYS A 87 42.57 8.47 -29.88
N LYS A 88 42.84 9.58 -29.18
CA LYS A 88 44.11 10.32 -29.31
C LYS A 88 45.30 9.48 -28.90
N GLN A 89 45.21 8.73 -27.79
CA GLN A 89 46.27 7.82 -27.34
C GLN A 89 46.61 6.75 -28.39
N GLN A 90 45.59 6.10 -28.97
CA GLN A 90 45.81 5.10 -30.03
C GLN A 90 46.47 5.70 -31.28
N GLN A 91 46.09 6.90 -31.70
CA GLN A 91 46.73 7.57 -32.84
C GLN A 91 48.19 7.93 -32.59
N SER A 92 48.56 8.29 -31.36
CA SER A 92 49.96 8.50 -30.98
C SER A 92 50.76 7.20 -30.80
N GLN A 93 50.10 6.06 -30.55
CA GLN A 93 50.77 4.77 -30.41
C GLN A 93 51.06 4.10 -31.77
N ASN A 94 50.38 4.51 -32.83
CA ASN A 94 50.44 3.90 -34.15
C ASN A 94 51.26 4.70 -35.18
N LYS A 95 52.09 5.64 -34.69
CA LYS A 95 52.99 6.50 -35.47
C LYS A 95 54.43 6.34 -34.98
#